data_AF-A0A924N929-F1
#
_entry.id   AF-A0A924N929-F1
#
_cell.length_a   1.000
_cell.length_b   1.000
_cell.length_c   1.000
_cell.angle_alpha   90.00
_cell.angle_beta   90.00
_cell.angle_gamma   90.00
#
_symmetry.space_group_name_H-M   'P 1'
#
loop_
_entity.id
_entity.type
_entity.pdbx_description
1 polymer ?
#
loop_
_entity_poly.entity_id
_entity_poly.type
_entity_poly.pdbx_seq_one_letter_code
_entity_poly.pdbx_strand_id
1 'polypeptide(L)'
;MNPGGMSVPAGAAESEGPSDQGPVLPARQDGDVTLGRDVFRNETFGNEGFWTDAVRLPAGIEAARVTPMQALSLGLQVDVDAIDAATQRALVEQLRADPSGRSSALLNDPAVTLALVKAGAIAGMAPKGAKVGVTCALCHTMSGASGFTAPG
;
A
#
# COMPACT_ATOMS: atom_id res chain seq x y z
N MET A 1 60.58 1.84 9.22
CA MET A 1 59.34 2.32 9.85
C MET A 1 58.72 3.45 9.02
N ASN A 2 57.59 3.17 8.37
CA ASN A 2 56.35 3.98 8.43
C ASN A 2 55.20 3.04 8.00
N PRO A 3 54.16 2.81 8.81
CA PRO A 3 53.09 1.84 8.54
C PRO A 3 51.86 2.50 7.91
N GLY A 4 51.07 1.77 7.13
CA GLY A 4 49.76 2.27 6.72
C GLY A 4 49.03 1.43 5.67
N GLY A 5 47.89 0.84 6.07
CA GLY A 5 46.70 0.73 5.22
C GLY A 5 46.47 -0.58 4.47
N MET A 6 45.56 -1.40 5.00
CA MET A 6 44.88 -2.48 4.27
C MET A 6 44.09 -1.94 3.08
N SER A 7 44.14 -2.65 1.94
CA SER A 7 43.03 -2.70 0.98
C SER A 7 42.90 -4.12 0.45
N VAL A 8 41.78 -4.77 0.79
CA VAL A 8 41.32 -6.02 0.18
C VAL A 8 40.35 -5.60 -0.93
N PRO A 9 40.55 -5.96 -2.20
CA PRO A 9 39.58 -5.65 -3.24
C PRO A 9 38.31 -6.50 -3.03
N ALA A 10 37.16 -5.83 -3.04
CA ALA A 10 35.86 -6.48 -3.06
C ALA A 10 35.67 -7.19 -4.41
N GLY A 11 35.56 -8.52 -4.38
CA GLY A 11 35.25 -9.33 -5.55
C GLY A 11 33.86 -9.01 -6.10
N ALA A 12 33.77 -8.86 -7.42
CA ALA A 12 32.52 -8.79 -8.15
C ALA A 12 31.77 -10.13 -8.03
N ALA A 13 30.50 -10.08 -7.64
CA ALA A 13 29.61 -11.22 -7.74
C ALA A 13 29.23 -11.39 -9.22
N GLU A 14 29.73 -12.46 -9.85
CA GLU A 14 29.33 -12.86 -11.20
C GLU A 14 27.90 -13.40 -11.16
N SER A 15 26.99 -12.80 -11.94
CA SER A 15 25.60 -13.23 -12.05
C SER A 15 25.49 -14.40 -13.04
N GLU A 16 25.11 -15.58 -12.57
CA GLU A 16 24.83 -16.76 -13.40
C GLU A 16 23.45 -16.68 -14.09
N GLY A 17 23.18 -15.56 -14.77
CA GLY A 17 21.98 -15.35 -15.58
C GLY A 17 22.32 -15.34 -17.08
N PRO A 18 21.39 -15.70 -17.98
CA PRO A 18 21.58 -15.50 -19.40
C PRO A 18 21.89 -14.04 -19.69
N SER A 19 22.84 -13.78 -20.59
CA SER A 19 23.22 -12.43 -20.98
C SER A 19 22.00 -11.65 -21.44
N ASP A 20 21.86 -10.42 -20.96
CA ASP A 20 20.76 -9.53 -21.34
C ASP A 20 20.70 -9.41 -22.88
N GLN A 21 19.61 -9.91 -23.46
CA GLN A 21 19.33 -9.87 -24.91
C GLN A 21 18.45 -8.66 -25.28
N GLY A 22 18.15 -7.77 -24.33
CA GLY A 22 17.38 -6.57 -24.56
C GLY A 22 18.17 -5.51 -25.34
N PRO A 23 17.48 -4.55 -25.99
CA PRO A 23 18.16 -3.37 -26.49
C PRO A 23 18.88 -2.67 -25.32
N VAL A 24 20.09 -2.18 -25.55
CA VAL A 24 20.78 -1.28 -24.61
C VAL A 24 19.95 -0.01 -24.50
N LEU A 25 19.02 -0.01 -23.54
CA LEU A 25 18.31 1.18 -23.16
C LEU A 25 19.34 2.16 -22.60
N PRO A 26 19.20 3.47 -22.84
CA PRO A 26 20.04 4.44 -22.13
C PRO A 26 19.99 4.12 -20.64
N ALA A 27 21.16 4.15 -19.98
CA ALA A 27 21.22 3.99 -18.53
C ALA A 27 20.14 4.88 -17.93
N ARG A 28 19.17 4.25 -17.26
CA ARG A 28 18.08 4.94 -16.58
C ARG A 28 18.74 6.09 -15.82
N GLN A 29 18.39 7.34 -16.10
CA GLN A 29 18.83 8.42 -15.22
C GLN A 29 18.30 8.03 -13.85
N ASP A 30 19.20 7.82 -12.89
CA ASP A 30 18.89 7.27 -11.58
C ASP A 30 17.90 8.21 -10.89
N GLY A 31 16.60 8.03 -11.16
CA GLY A 31 15.55 8.79 -10.52
C GLY A 31 15.60 8.48 -9.03
N ASP A 32 15.29 9.46 -8.20
CA ASP A 32 15.17 9.24 -6.77
C ASP A 32 14.06 8.21 -6.52
N VAL A 33 14.47 7.00 -6.10
CA VAL A 33 13.56 5.89 -5.83
C VAL A 33 12.58 6.24 -4.71
N THR A 34 12.99 7.06 -3.74
CA THR A 34 12.12 7.54 -2.66
C THR A 34 11.02 8.41 -3.23
N LEU A 35 11.38 9.39 -4.05
CA LEU A 35 10.42 10.25 -4.74
C LEU A 35 9.50 9.43 -5.65
N GLY A 36 10.05 8.52 -6.46
CA GLY A 36 9.27 7.66 -7.35
C GLY A 36 8.27 6.79 -6.59
N ARG A 37 8.68 6.24 -5.44
CA ARG A 37 7.80 5.48 -4.54
C ARG A 37 6.68 6.35 -3.98
N ASP A 38 6.99 7.57 -3.56
CA ASP A 38 6.01 8.49 -2.98
C ASP A 38 5.02 8.98 -4.04
N VAL A 39 5.47 9.29 -5.25
CA VAL A 39 4.58 9.59 -6.38
C VAL A 39 3.67 8.40 -6.67
N PHE A 40 4.24 7.20 -6.76
CA PHE A 40 3.47 5.99 -7.05
C PHE A 40 2.39 5.70 -6.00
N ARG A 41 2.71 5.86 -4.71
CA ARG A 41 1.80 5.56 -3.60
C ARG A 41 0.78 6.67 -3.33
N ASN A 42 1.20 7.93 -3.41
CA ASN A 42 0.50 9.04 -2.75
C ASN A 42 0.12 10.20 -3.70
N GLU A 43 0.59 10.21 -4.94
CA GLU A 43 0.24 11.26 -5.91
C GLU A 43 -1.06 10.91 -6.63
N THR A 44 -1.95 11.91 -6.67
CA THR A 44 -3.32 11.86 -7.20
C THR A 44 -3.45 12.63 -8.51
N PHE A 45 -2.46 13.46 -8.86
CA PHE A 45 -2.45 14.29 -10.06
C PHE A 45 -3.71 15.18 -10.18
N GLY A 46 -4.24 15.64 -9.04
CA GLY A 46 -5.41 16.50 -8.95
C GLY A 46 -6.76 15.82 -9.24
N ASN A 47 -6.83 14.48 -9.19
CA ASN A 47 -8.05 13.73 -9.52
C ASN A 47 -9.07 13.60 -8.36
N GLU A 48 -8.86 14.27 -7.22
CA GLU A 48 -9.67 14.07 -6.02
C GLU A 48 -11.11 14.56 -6.20
N GLY A 49 -11.31 15.63 -6.96
CA GLY A 49 -12.65 16.11 -7.31
C GLY A 49 -13.42 15.08 -8.14
N PHE A 50 -12.76 14.38 -9.05
CA PHE A 50 -13.39 13.32 -9.84
C PHE A 50 -13.84 12.16 -8.94
N TRP A 51 -12.95 11.64 -8.10
CA TRP A 51 -13.27 10.47 -7.26
C TRP A 51 -14.20 10.80 -6.08
N THR A 52 -14.07 12.00 -5.50
CA THR A 52 -14.88 12.41 -4.36
C THR A 52 -16.23 13.00 -4.76
N ASP A 53 -16.29 13.86 -5.78
CA ASP A 53 -17.52 14.61 -6.07
C ASP A 53 -18.31 14.00 -7.23
N ALA A 54 -17.63 13.61 -8.32
CA ALA A 54 -18.30 13.06 -9.49
C ALA A 54 -18.67 11.58 -9.31
N VAL A 55 -17.70 10.74 -8.94
CA VAL A 55 -17.92 9.31 -8.65
C VAL A 55 -18.56 9.10 -7.29
N ARG A 56 -18.36 10.05 -6.36
CA ARG A 56 -18.87 9.97 -4.98
C ARG A 56 -18.37 8.75 -4.22
N LEU A 57 -17.11 8.34 -4.45
CA LEU A 57 -16.57 7.10 -3.92
C LEU A 57 -16.66 6.99 -2.38
N PRO A 58 -16.21 7.98 -1.58
CA PRO A 58 -16.37 7.92 -0.11
C PRO A 58 -17.82 7.81 0.33
N ALA A 59 -18.72 8.58 -0.29
CA ALA A 59 -20.14 8.54 0.03
C ALA A 59 -20.79 7.21 -0.37
N GLY A 60 -20.32 6.58 -1.46
CA GLY A 60 -20.74 5.26 -1.87
C GLY A 60 -20.30 4.18 -0.88
N ILE A 61 -19.05 4.23 -0.40
CA ILE A 61 -18.52 3.35 0.66
C ILE A 61 -19.38 3.47 1.93
N GLU A 62 -19.68 4.70 2.34
CA GLU A 62 -20.52 4.99 3.50
C GLU A 62 -21.95 4.44 3.32
N ALA A 63 -22.60 4.76 2.20
CA ALA A 63 -23.96 4.35 1.92
C ALA A 63 -24.12 2.82 1.79
N ALA A 64 -23.14 2.15 1.18
CA ALA A 64 -23.10 0.70 1.05
C ALA A 64 -22.68 0.00 2.36
N ARG A 65 -22.25 0.75 3.38
CA ARG A 65 -21.77 0.24 4.66
C ARG A 65 -20.66 -0.80 4.49
N VAL A 66 -19.71 -0.53 3.60
CA VAL A 66 -18.60 -1.46 3.32
C VAL A 66 -17.73 -1.59 4.57
N THR A 67 -17.54 -2.81 5.08
CA THR A 67 -16.64 -3.10 6.21
C THR A 67 -15.20 -3.34 5.74
N PRO A 68 -14.19 -3.21 6.62
CA PRO A 68 -12.81 -3.57 6.26
C PRO A 68 -12.71 -5.03 5.78
N MET A 69 -13.45 -5.95 6.41
CA MET A 69 -13.49 -7.36 6.00
C MET A 69 -14.01 -7.54 4.56
N GLN A 70 -15.07 -6.82 4.18
CA GLN A 70 -15.57 -6.84 2.81
C GLN A 70 -14.55 -6.24 1.83
N ALA A 71 -13.93 -5.11 2.18
CA ALA A 71 -12.92 -4.47 1.35
C ALA A 71 -11.71 -5.41 1.11
N LEU A 72 -11.20 -6.05 2.17
CA LEU A 72 -10.11 -7.02 2.10
C LEU A 72 -10.49 -8.23 1.20
N SER A 73 -11.73 -8.71 1.31
CA SER A 73 -12.23 -9.82 0.50
C SER A 73 -12.36 -9.47 -1.00
N LEU A 74 -12.54 -8.19 -1.31
CA LEU A 74 -12.55 -7.67 -2.69
C LEU A 74 -11.13 -7.42 -3.23
N GLY A 75 -10.09 -7.71 -2.45
CA GLY A 75 -8.69 -7.53 -2.82
C GLY A 75 -8.12 -6.14 -2.50
N LEU A 76 -8.86 -5.32 -1.76
CA LEU A 76 -8.36 -4.02 -1.31
C LEU A 76 -7.27 -4.24 -0.25
N GLN A 77 -6.17 -3.51 -0.38
CA GLN A 77 -5.00 -3.66 0.48
C GLN A 77 -4.96 -2.53 1.50
N VAL A 78 -4.58 -2.87 2.73
CA VAL A 78 -4.47 -1.92 3.83
C VAL A 78 -3.00 -1.74 4.20
N ASP A 79 -2.51 -0.50 4.16
CA ASP A 79 -1.22 -0.11 4.69
C ASP A 79 -1.32 0.02 6.22
N VAL A 80 -0.75 -0.97 6.92
CA VAL A 80 -0.78 -1.01 8.39
C VAL A 80 -0.01 0.17 8.98
N ASP A 81 1.06 0.66 8.34
CA ASP A 81 1.91 1.72 8.88
C ASP A 81 1.20 3.08 8.89
N ALA A 82 0.15 3.24 8.08
CA ALA A 82 -0.72 4.41 8.05
C ALA A 82 -1.83 4.39 9.12
N ILE A 83 -2.01 3.26 9.84
CA ILE A 83 -3.00 3.12 10.90
C ILE A 83 -2.42 3.60 12.23
N ASP A 84 -3.21 4.29 13.04
CA ASP A 84 -2.77 4.72 14.37
C ASP A 84 -2.47 3.52 15.30
N ALA A 85 -1.51 3.72 16.20
CA ALA A 85 -1.01 2.65 17.05
C ALA A 85 -2.08 2.05 17.99
N ALA A 86 -3.14 2.79 18.36
CA ALA A 86 -4.20 2.26 19.21
C ALA A 86 -5.10 1.29 18.43
N THR A 87 -5.50 1.68 17.22
CA THR A 87 -6.25 0.82 16.31
C THR A 87 -5.45 -0.43 15.92
N GLN A 88 -4.15 -0.29 15.63
CA GLN A 88 -3.27 -1.45 15.38
C GLN A 88 -3.26 -2.43 16.56
N ARG A 89 -3.06 -1.94 17.79
CA ARG A 89 -3.03 -2.80 18.99
C ARG A 89 -4.34 -3.56 19.18
N ALA A 90 -5.47 -2.85 19.06
CA ALA A 90 -6.79 -3.45 19.18
C ALA A 90 -7.07 -4.48 18.07
N LEU A 91 -6.66 -4.20 16.83
CA LEU A 91 -6.79 -5.14 15.72
C LEU A 91 -5.96 -6.41 15.95
N VAL A 92 -4.72 -6.26 16.41
CA VAL A 92 -3.85 -7.39 16.75
C VAL A 92 -4.45 -8.25 17.87
N GLU A 93 -5.04 -7.63 18.90
CA GLU A 93 -5.72 -8.36 19.97
C GLU A 93 -6.92 -9.16 19.43
N GLN A 94 -7.77 -8.54 18.61
CA GLN A 94 -8.93 -9.20 18.00
C GLN A 94 -8.53 -10.34 17.06
N LEU A 95 -7.49 -10.15 16.25
CA LEU A 95 -6.98 -11.18 15.35
C LEU A 95 -6.26 -12.33 16.07
N ARG A 96 -5.68 -12.08 17.25
CA ARG A 96 -5.16 -13.16 18.11
C ARG A 96 -6.29 -14.03 18.67
N ALA A 97 -7.41 -13.41 19.03
CA ALA A 97 -8.58 -14.12 19.51
C ALA A 97 -9.29 -14.90 18.39
N ASP A 98 -9.38 -14.31 17.20
CA ASP A 98 -9.96 -14.92 16.01
C ASP A 98 -9.19 -14.48 14.74
N PRO A 99 -8.25 -15.32 14.26
CA PRO A 99 -7.45 -15.01 13.07
C PRO A 99 -8.27 -14.86 11.79
N SER A 100 -9.51 -15.36 11.75
CA SER A 100 -10.40 -15.17 10.60
C SER A 100 -10.93 -13.73 10.50
N GLY A 101 -10.88 -12.98 11.61
CA GLY A 101 -11.44 -11.63 11.72
C GLY A 101 -12.97 -11.58 11.68
N ARG A 102 -13.66 -12.72 11.64
CA ARG A 102 -15.14 -12.78 11.56
C ARG A 102 -15.81 -12.21 12.82
N SER A 103 -15.17 -12.34 13.98
CA SER A 103 -15.63 -11.77 15.25
C SER A 103 -15.01 -10.41 15.60
N SER A 104 -14.13 -9.87 14.75
CA SER A 104 -13.49 -8.57 15.00
C SER A 104 -14.50 -7.44 14.89
N ALA A 105 -14.71 -6.70 15.98
CA ALA A 105 -15.56 -5.51 15.97
C ALA A 105 -15.00 -4.43 15.02
N LEU A 106 -13.67 -4.32 14.88
CA LEU A 106 -13.04 -3.34 13.99
C LEU A 106 -13.17 -3.73 12.51
N LEU A 107 -12.90 -5.00 12.15
CA LEU A 107 -12.97 -5.44 10.75
C LEU A 107 -14.40 -5.56 10.23
N ASN A 108 -15.40 -5.58 11.11
CA ASN A 108 -16.82 -5.66 10.75
C ASN A 108 -17.58 -4.36 11.00
N ASP A 109 -16.91 -3.26 11.37
CA ASP A 109 -17.52 -1.93 11.49
C ASP A 109 -17.28 -1.10 10.21
N PRO A 110 -18.34 -0.72 9.46
CA PRO A 110 -18.21 0.14 8.27
C PRO A 110 -17.55 1.49 8.53
N ALA A 111 -17.68 2.04 9.74
CA ALA A 111 -17.06 3.32 10.09
C ALA A 111 -15.52 3.24 10.02
N VAL A 112 -14.96 2.06 10.31
CA VAL A 112 -13.52 1.80 10.23
C VAL A 112 -13.03 1.89 8.79
N THR A 113 -13.80 1.44 7.79
CA THR A 113 -13.40 1.60 6.37
C THR A 113 -13.22 3.06 5.99
N LEU A 114 -14.14 3.94 6.39
CA LEU A 114 -14.00 5.37 6.13
C LEU A 114 -12.85 5.99 6.90
N ALA A 115 -12.59 5.53 8.13
CA ALA A 115 -11.43 5.96 8.89
C ALA A 115 -10.11 5.57 8.18
N LEU A 116 -10.02 4.35 7.65
CA LEU A 116 -8.86 3.89 6.89
C LEU A 116 -8.66 4.72 5.61
N VAL A 117 -9.73 5.03 4.86
CA VAL A 117 -9.64 5.90 3.68
C VAL A 117 -9.13 7.30 4.06
N LYS A 118 -9.67 7.89 5.14
CA LYS A 118 -9.26 9.22 5.63
C LYS A 118 -7.84 9.25 6.16
N ALA A 119 -7.35 8.13 6.70
CA ALA A 119 -5.96 7.97 7.14
C ALA A 119 -4.99 7.74 5.96
N GLY A 120 -5.49 7.52 4.73
CA GLY A 120 -4.66 7.09 3.61
C GLY A 120 -4.12 5.67 3.77
N ALA A 121 -4.78 4.86 4.61
CA ALA A 121 -4.39 3.49 4.90
C ALA A 121 -4.93 2.48 3.88
N ILE A 122 -5.77 2.90 2.93
CA ILE A 122 -6.16 2.06 1.80
C ILE A 122 -5.19 2.31 0.65
N ALA A 123 -4.44 1.28 0.25
CA ALA A 123 -3.46 1.40 -0.82
C ALA A 123 -4.12 1.93 -2.10
N GLY A 124 -3.54 2.99 -2.68
CA GLY A 124 -4.10 3.59 -3.88
C GLY A 124 -5.16 4.67 -3.65
N MET A 125 -5.59 4.91 -2.41
CA MET A 125 -6.51 6.00 -2.07
C MET A 125 -5.80 7.02 -1.19
N ALA A 126 -5.61 8.23 -1.70
CA ALA A 126 -4.84 9.27 -1.03
C ALA A 126 -5.73 10.46 -0.64
N PRO A 127 -5.86 10.78 0.66
CA PRO A 127 -6.59 11.96 1.10
C PRO A 127 -5.81 13.25 0.79
N LYS A 128 -6.50 14.28 0.29
CA LYS A 128 -6.00 15.64 0.13
C LYS A 128 -7.06 16.61 0.69
N GLY A 129 -6.82 17.09 1.91
CA GLY A 129 -7.81 17.88 2.64
C GLY A 129 -9.07 17.06 2.93
N ALA A 130 -10.24 17.56 2.52
CA ALA A 130 -11.52 16.87 2.71
C ALA A 130 -11.87 15.85 1.61
N LYS A 131 -11.04 15.73 0.57
CA LYS A 131 -11.29 14.85 -0.58
C LYS A 131 -10.31 13.70 -0.60
N VAL A 132 -10.65 12.66 -1.36
CA VAL A 132 -9.77 11.54 -1.67
C VAL A 132 -9.61 11.42 -3.19
N GLY A 133 -8.39 11.18 -3.62
CA GLY A 133 -8.07 10.79 -4.99
C GLY A 133 -7.58 9.35 -5.06
N VAL A 134 -7.34 8.90 -6.29
CA VAL A 134 -6.76 7.59 -6.58
C VAL A 134 -5.35 7.76 -7.12
N THR A 135 -4.44 6.86 -6.75
CA THR A 135 -3.04 6.88 -7.16
C THR A 135 -2.70 5.67 -8.03
N CYS A 136 -1.51 5.65 -8.61
CA CYS A 136 -1.01 4.52 -9.41
C CYS A 136 -1.06 3.20 -8.62
N ALA A 137 -0.87 3.27 -7.31
CA ALA A 137 -0.88 2.11 -6.45
C ALA A 137 -2.20 1.34 -6.50
N LEU A 138 -3.36 1.98 -6.69
CA LEU A 138 -4.65 1.27 -6.67
C LEU A 138 -4.71 0.12 -7.68
N CYS A 139 -4.13 0.33 -8.86
CA CYS A 139 -4.14 -0.65 -9.95
C CYS A 139 -2.83 -1.44 -10.06
N HIS A 140 -1.70 -0.85 -9.65
CA HIS A 140 -0.37 -1.41 -9.89
C HIS A 140 0.30 -2.01 -8.64
N THR A 141 -0.34 -2.04 -7.48
CA THR A 141 0.14 -2.84 -6.32
C THR A 141 -0.39 -4.27 -6.31
N MET A 142 -1.26 -4.65 -7.25
CA MET A 142 -1.77 -6.01 -7.35
C MET A 142 -0.74 -6.95 -7.99
N SER A 143 -0.21 -7.89 -7.21
CA SER A 143 0.32 -9.15 -7.72
C SER A 143 -0.79 -10.22 -7.60
N GLY A 144 -0.97 -11.08 -8.60
CA GLY A 144 -1.98 -12.15 -8.53
C GLY A 144 -1.81 -12.98 -7.25
N ALA A 145 -2.93 -13.32 -6.59
CA ALA A 145 -3.04 -13.97 -5.26
C ALA A 145 -2.81 -13.08 -4.00
N SER A 146 -2.82 -11.74 -4.14
CA SER A 146 -2.76 -10.79 -3.00
C SER A 146 -4.11 -10.53 -2.28
N GLY A 147 -5.18 -11.24 -2.66
CA GLY A 147 -6.49 -11.11 -2.01
C GLY A 147 -6.55 -11.81 -0.65
N PHE A 148 -7.13 -11.14 0.36
CA PHE A 148 -7.35 -11.76 1.66
C PHE A 148 -8.43 -12.84 1.54
N THR A 149 -8.09 -14.07 1.94
CA THR A 149 -9.07 -15.13 2.19
C THR A 149 -9.03 -15.45 3.67
N ALA A 150 -10.15 -15.24 4.37
CA ALA A 150 -10.23 -15.60 5.78
C ALA A 150 -10.00 -17.10 5.95
N PRO A 151 -9.18 -17.55 6.90
CA PRO A 151 -9.09 -18.96 7.24
C PRO A 151 -10.47 -19.51 7.64
N GLY A 152 -10.79 -20.71 7.12
CA GLY A 152 -12.02 -21.44 7.40
C GLY A 152 -12.19 -21.70 8.89
#